data_AF-A0A4V2I4G9-F1
#
_entry.id   AF-A0A4V2I4G9-F1
#
_cell.length_a   1.000
_cell.length_b   1.000
_cell.length_c   1.000
_cell.angle_alpha   90.00
_cell.angle_beta   90.00
_cell.angle_gamma   90.00
#
_symmetry.space_group_name_H-M   'P 1'
#
loop_
_entity.id
_entity.type
_entity.pdbx_description
1 polymer ?
#
loop_
_entity_poly.entity_id
_entity_poly.type
_entity_poly.pdbx_seq_one_letter_code
_entity_poly.pdbx_strand_id
1 'polypeptide(L)' 'MPFFTTKRDGTGVGLALTQQIMIAHGGQVKVCNTEQGGACFSLIF' A
#
# COMPACT_ATOMS: atom_id res chain seq x y z
N MET A 1 -8.76 12.09 -4.00
CA MET A 1 -7.49 12.58 -3.39
C MET A 1 -6.49 11.44 -3.41
N PRO A 2 -5.28 11.59 -3.98
CA PRO A 2 -4.40 10.46 -4.28
C PRO A 2 -3.57 9.93 -3.09
N PHE A 3 -3.64 10.55 -1.92
CA PHE A 3 -2.84 10.16 -0.75
C PHE A 3 -3.71 10.14 0.52
N PHE A 4 -3.50 9.14 1.37
CA PHE A 4 -4.25 8.95 2.61
C PHE A 4 -3.31 8.58 3.75
N THR A 5 -3.53 9.17 4.92
CA THR A 5 -2.80 8.83 6.13
C THR A 5 -3.73 8.86 7.34
N THR A 6 -3.45 8.02 8.33
CA THR A 6 -4.09 8.07 9.65
C THR A 6 -3.21 8.74 10.70
N LYS A 7 -1.98 9.16 10.34
CA LYS A 7 -1.04 9.85 11.24
C LYS A 7 -1.18 11.37 11.09
N ARG A 8 -1.11 12.10 12.22
CA ARG A 8 -1.20 13.58 12.24
C ARG A 8 -0.19 14.27 11.31
N ASP A 9 1.05 13.79 11.29
CA ASP A 9 2.13 14.35 10.46
C ASP A 9 2.50 13.42 9.29
N GLY A 10 1.62 12.48 8.94
CA GLY A 10 1.86 11.56 7.83
C GLY A 10 1.52 12.22 6.49
N THR A 11 2.35 12.02 5.47
CA THR A 11 2.04 12.51 4.12
C THR A 11 1.11 11.56 3.34
N GLY A 12 1.03 10.29 3.74
CA GLY A 12 0.22 9.28 3.06
C GLY A 12 0.76 8.84 1.68
N VAL A 13 2.00 9.22 1.35
CA VAL A 13 2.59 8.99 0.01
C VAL A 13 3.17 7.58 -0.14
N GLY A 14 3.62 6.96 0.95
CA GLY A 14 4.38 5.71 0.89
C GLY A 14 3.69 4.58 0.14
N LEU A 15 2.41 4.32 0.43
CA LEU A 15 1.67 3.24 -0.24
C LEU A 15 1.39 3.55 -1.71
N ALA A 16 1.12 4.81 -2.04
CA ALA A 16 0.94 5.25 -3.43
C ALA A 16 2.22 5.06 -4.26
N LEU A 17 3.39 5.40 -3.69
CA LEU A 17 4.68 5.18 -4.33
C LEU A 17 4.96 3.68 -4.53
N THR A 18 4.73 2.85 -3.52
CA THR A 18 4.90 1.39 -3.65
C THR A 18 4.02 0.81 -4.75
N GLN A 19 2.77 1.27 -4.87
CA GLN A 19 1.87 0.83 -5.93
C GLN A 19 2.37 1.27 -7.31
N GLN A 20 2.88 2.49 -7.46
CA GLN A 20 3.47 2.97 -8.71
C GLN A 20 4.71 2.14 -9.11
N ILE A 21 5.60 1.84 -8.16
CA ILE A 21 6.77 1.00 -8.39
C ILE A 21 6.35 -0.39 -8.88
N MET A 22 5.37 -1.02 -8.22
CA MET A 22 4.90 -2.35 -8.63
C MET A 22 4.30 -2.35 -10.04
N ILE A 23 3.45 -1.38 -10.35
CA ILE A 23 2.86 -1.23 -11.70
C ILE A 23 3.95 -1.05 -12.76
N ALA A 24 4.98 -0.25 -12.48
CA ALA A 24 6.10 -0.03 -13.39
C ALA A 24 6.90 -1.31 -13.68
N HIS A 25 6.89 -2.28 -12.77
CA HIS A 25 7.55 -3.58 -12.92
C HIS A 25 6.59 -4.68 -13.42
N GLY A 26 5.36 -4.34 -13.83
CA GLY A 26 4.35 -5.30 -14.28
C GLY A 26 3.66 -6.07 -13.15
N GLY A 27 3.97 -5.76 -11.90
CA GLY A 27 3.40 -6.38 -10.71
C GLY A 27 2.20 -5.61 -10.14
N GLN A 28 1.70 -6.10 -9.00
CA GLN A 28 0.58 -5.51 -8.26
C GLN A 28 0.75 -5.61 -6.75
N VAL A 29 0.11 -4.69 -6.02
CA VAL A 29 -0.02 -4.72 -4.55
C VAL A 29 -1.42 -5.20 -4.20
N LYS A 30 -1.54 -6.27 -3.40
CA LYS A 30 -2.80 -6.69 -2.78
C LYS A 30 -2.83 -6.35 -1.30
N VAL A 31 -4.02 -6.03 -0.79
CA VAL A 31 -4.26 -5.80 0.63
C VAL A 31 -5.33 -6.76 1.13
N CYS A 32 -5.11 -7.34 2.29
CA CYS A 32 -6.10 -8.14 3.00
C CYS A 32 -5.96 -7.96 4.51
N ASN A 33 -7.02 -8.26 5.24
CA ASN A 33 -6.96 -8.40 6.69
C ASN A 33 -6.36 -9.77 7.04
N THR A 34 -5.65 -9.83 8.15
CA THR A 34 -5.21 -11.09 8.75
C THR A 34 -6.25 -11.60 9.74
N GLU A 35 -6.31 -12.92 9.97
CA GLU A 35 -7.24 -13.53 10.93
C GLU A 35 -7.06 -13.00 12.37
N GLN A 36 -5.85 -12.55 12.70
CA GLN A 36 -5.49 -12.02 14.01
C GLN A 36 -5.61 -10.49 14.11
N GLY A 37 -6.06 -9.84 13.03
CA GLY A 37 -6.15 -8.38 12.93
C GLY A 37 -4.86 -7.70 12.45
N GLY A 38 -5.01 -6.46 11.98
CA GLY A 38 -3.95 -5.71 11.29
C GLY A 38 -4.13 -5.72 9.78
N ALA A 39 -3.08 -5.40 9.04
CA ALA A 39 -3.10 -5.31 7.58
C ALA A 39 -1.96 -6.16 6.99
N CYS A 40 -2.30 -6.99 6.01
CA CYS A 40 -1.34 -7.73 5.20
C CYS A 40 -1.26 -7.09 3.81
N PHE A 41 -0.03 -6.88 3.34
CA PHE A 41 0.25 -6.37 2.00
C PHE A 41 1.10 -7.39 1.26
N SER A 42 0.63 -7.83 0.10
CA SER A 42 1.33 -8.79 -0.76
C SER A 42 1.77 -8.12 -2.06
N LEU A 43 3.04 -8.27 -2.39
CA LEU A 43 3.64 -7.84 -3.65
C LEU A 43 3.65 -9.04 -4.60
N ILE A 44 3.00 -8.92 -5.74
CA ILE A 44 2.92 -9.98 -6.77
C ILE A 44 3.62 -9.44 -8.01
N PHE A 45 4.56 -10.19 -8.55
CA PHE A 45 5.35 -9.85 -9.75
C PHE A 45 4.91 -10.73 -10.92
#